data_AF-A0A4R0XAL9-F1
#
_entry.id   AF-A0A4R0XAL9-F1
#
_cell.length_a   1.000
_cell.length_b   1.000
_cell.length_c   1.000
_cell.angle_alpha   90.00
_cell.angle_beta   90.00
_cell.angle_gamma   90.00
#
_symmetry.space_group_name_H-M   'P 1'
#
loop_
_entity.id
_entity.type
_entity.pdbx_description
1 polymer ?
#
loop_
_entity_poly.entity_id
_entity_poly.type
_entity_poly.pdbx_seq_one_letter_code
_entity_poly.pdbx_strand_id
1 'polypeptide(L)' 'MDAARPTSDSSDLMQALGVLPAVIDKCMNHREQNRMKRIYQRHPYTAEKREAWRLLGEHLEQLTQQDSRHEHTSRHA' A
#
# COMPACT_ATOMS: atom_id res chain seq x y z
N MET A 1 -18.81 21.28 -4.86
CA MET A 1 -18.64 19.98 -4.19
C MET A 1 -17.56 19.27 -4.96
N ASP A 2 -16.31 19.53 -4.57
CA ASP A 2 -15.12 19.07 -5.28
C ASP A 2 -15.04 17.55 -5.14
N ALA A 3 -15.09 16.82 -6.25
CA ALA A 3 -14.85 15.40 -6.25
C ALA A 3 -13.37 15.21 -5.94
N ALA A 4 -13.06 14.98 -4.66
CA ALA A 4 -11.73 14.63 -4.21
C ALA A 4 -11.20 13.52 -5.13
N ARG A 5 -10.17 13.85 -5.92
CA ARG A 5 -9.34 12.83 -6.55
C ARG A 5 -9.01 11.82 -5.45
N PRO A 6 -9.17 10.50 -5.64
CA PRO A 6 -8.64 9.56 -4.68
C PRO A 6 -7.14 9.84 -4.60
N THR A 7 -6.71 10.44 -3.49
CA THR A 7 -5.30 10.50 -3.14
C THR A 7 -4.95 9.04 -2.87
N SER A 8 -4.48 8.36 -3.89
CA SER A 8 -4.03 6.96 -3.82
C SER A 8 -2.75 6.89 -2.99
N ASP A 9 -2.88 7.22 -1.71
CA ASP A 9 -1.80 7.11 -0.77
C ASP A 9 -1.48 5.62 -0.60
N SER A 10 -0.22 5.30 -0.33
CA SER A 10 0.24 3.91 -0.23
C SER A 10 -0.55 3.09 0.80
N SER A 11 -1.07 3.73 1.84
CA SER A 11 -1.97 3.13 2.84
C SER A 11 -3.28 2.65 2.21
N ASP A 12 -3.92 3.52 1.42
CA ASP A 12 -5.21 3.21 0.78
C ASP A 12 -5.05 2.12 -0.27
N LEU A 13 -3.93 2.13 -1.01
CA LEU A 13 -3.57 1.06 -1.95
C LEU A 13 -3.34 -0.27 -1.22
N MET A 14 -2.58 -0.29 -0.12
CA MET A 14 -2.39 -1.51 0.67
C MET A 14 -3.71 -2.03 1.24
N GLN A 15 -4.62 -1.14 1.66
CA GLN A 15 -5.94 -1.53 2.14
C GLN A 15 -6.81 -2.13 1.02
N ALA A 16 -6.80 -1.53 -0.17
CA ALA A 16 -7.49 -2.06 -1.35
C ALA A 16 -6.95 -3.44 -1.77
N LEU A 17 -5.65 -3.70 -1.56
CA LEU A 17 -5.00 -5.00 -1.78
C LEU A 17 -5.28 -6.02 -0.66
N GLY A 18 -6.12 -5.69 0.32
CA GLY A 18 -6.54 -6.60 1.40
C GLY A 18 -5.56 -6.69 2.58
N VAL A 19 -4.59 -5.78 2.67
CA VAL A 19 -3.67 -5.75 3.82
C VAL A 19 -4.41 -5.25 5.06
N LEU A 20 -4.23 -5.93 6.19
CA LEU A 20 -4.87 -5.56 7.45
C LEU A 20 -4.40 -4.19 7.95
N PRO A 21 -5.28 -3.33 8.51
CA PRO A 21 -4.91 -2.00 9.01
C PRO A 21 -3.73 -2.01 10.00
N ALA A 22 -3.70 -3.01 10.90
CA ALA A 22 -2.61 -3.15 11.88
C ALA A 22 -1.25 -3.43 11.23
N VAL A 23 -1.23 -4.07 10.07
CA VAL A 23 0.00 -4.32 9.29
C VAL A 23 0.39 -3.05 8.53
N ILE A 24 -0.58 -2.35 7.92
CA ILE A 24 -0.38 -1.07 7.23
C ILE A 24 0.23 -0.03 8.18
N ASP A 25 -0.32 0.13 9.38
CA ASP A 25 0.24 1.03 10.42
C ASP A 25 1.71 0.72 10.71
N LYS A 26 2.09 -0.57 10.75
CA LYS A 26 3.47 -0.99 10.98
C LYS A 26 4.36 -0.80 9.75
N CYS A 27 3.84 -0.97 8.54
CA CYS A 27 4.54 -0.63 7.29
C CYS A 27 4.84 0.87 7.21
N MET A 28 3.88 1.71 7.63
CA MET A 28 4.00 3.16 7.68
C MET A 28 4.84 3.67 8.87
N ASN A 29 5.43 2.76 9.65
CA ASN A 29 6.19 3.06 10.86
C ASN A 29 5.42 3.97 11.85
N HIS A 30 4.10 3.80 11.91
CA HIS A 30 3.23 4.59 12.78
C HIS A 30 3.60 4.32 14.25
N ARG A 31 3.83 5.42 14.99
CA ARG A 31 4.06 5.40 16.43
C ARG A 31 2.76 5.11 17.19
N GLU A 32 2.67 3.95 17.82
CA GLU A 32 1.54 3.55 18.67
C GLU A 32 1.40 4.48 19.89
N GLN A 33 0.32 5.27 19.90
CA GLN A 33 0.01 6.22 20.98
C GLN A 33 -0.58 5.51 22.21
N ASN A 34 -1.32 4.43 22.03
CA ASN A 34 -1.96 3.72 23.13
C ASN A 34 -0.94 2.89 23.93
N ARG A 35 -0.72 3.27 25.20
CA ARG A 35 0.23 2.60 26.09
C ARG A 35 -0.04 1.11 26.25
N MET A 36 -1.31 0.71 26.38
CA MET A 36 -1.69 -0.70 26.57
C MET A 36 -1.37 -1.52 25.31
N LYS A 37 -1.75 -1.01 24.12
CA LYS A 37 -1.41 -1.67 22.85
C LYS A 37 0.11 -1.79 22.68
N ARG A 38 0.87 -0.74 23.01
CA ARG A 38 2.33 -0.77 22.92
C ARG A 38 2.98 -1.82 23.83
N ILE A 39 2.43 -2.03 25.03
CA ILE A 39 2.97 -2.99 26.00
C ILE A 39 2.59 -4.43 25.63
N TYR A 40 1.33 -4.67 25.25
CA TYR A 40 0.80 -6.02 25.10
C TYR A 40 0.74 -6.52 23.65
N GLN A 41 0.54 -5.65 22.66
CA GLN A 41 0.40 -6.02 21.25
C GLN A 41 1.74 -5.89 20.53
N ARG A 42 2.71 -6.71 20.95
CA ARG A 42 4.09 -6.69 20.44
C ARG A 42 4.32 -7.62 19.25
N HIS A 43 3.25 -8.13 18.63
CA HIS A 43 3.36 -8.96 17.44
C HIS A 43 4.14 -8.20 16.34
N PRO A 44 5.25 -8.74 15.81
CA PRO A 44 6.13 -8.00 14.92
C PRO A 44 5.59 -7.88 13.49
N TYR A 45 4.62 -8.71 13.11
CA TYR A 45 4.03 -8.78 11.77
C TYR A 45 5.06 -8.92 10.64
N THR A 46 6.20 -9.57 10.87
CA THR A 46 7.29 -9.59 9.89
C THR A 46 6.90 -10.28 8.59
N ALA A 47 6.16 -11.38 8.66
CA ALA A 47 5.72 -12.12 7.48
C ALA A 47 4.66 -11.34 6.71
N GLU A 48 3.70 -10.77 7.44
CA GLU A 48 2.58 -10.01 6.91
C GLU A 48 3.04 -8.70 6.28
N LYS A 49 4.00 -8.01 6.89
CA LYS A 49 4.63 -6.83 6.28
C LYS A 49 5.34 -7.18 4.99
N ARG A 50 6.09 -8.29 4.95
CA ARG A 50 6.76 -8.74 3.72
C ARG A 50 5.73 -8.98 2.61
N GLU A 51 4.63 -9.64 2.95
CA GLU A 51 3.55 -9.90 2.01
C GLU A 51 2.86 -8.61 1.54
N ALA A 52 2.59 -7.67 2.44
CA ALA A 52 2.04 -6.37 2.09
C ALA A 52 2.93 -5.61 1.09
N TRP A 53 4.25 -5.61 1.31
CA TRP A 53 5.21 -5.00 0.38
C TRP A 53 5.28 -5.73 -0.96
N ARG A 54 5.19 -7.06 -0.97
CA ARG A 54 5.14 -7.86 -2.20
C ARG A 54 3.91 -7.48 -3.04
N LEU A 55 2.72 -7.48 -2.43
CA LEU A 55 1.46 -7.12 -3.10
C LEU A 55 1.49 -5.70 -3.67
N LEU A 56 1.99 -4.73 -2.89
CA LEU A 56 2.12 -3.35 -3.36
C LEU A 56 3.10 -3.25 -4.53
N GLY A 57 4.25 -3.93 -4.46
CA GLY A 57 5.23 -3.95 -5.54
C GLY A 57 4.68 -4.52 -6.83
N GLU A 58 3.98 -5.66 -6.77
CA GLU A 58 3.32 -6.28 -7.93
C GLU A 58 2.28 -5.36 -8.55
N HIS A 59 1.49 -4.66 -7.73
CA HIS A 59 0.51 -3.71 -8.23
C HIS A 59 1.17 -2.52 -8.95
N LEU A 60 2.23 -1.93 -8.37
CA LEU A 60 2.96 -0.82 -8.98
C LEU A 60 3.66 -1.25 -10.29
N GLU A 61 4.19 -2.46 -10.33
CA GLU A 61 4.80 -3.01 -11.55
C GLU A 61 3.77 -3.16 -12.67
N GLN A 62 2.57 -3.67 -12.37
CA GLN A 62 1.48 -3.78 -13.34
C GLN A 62 1.10 -2.41 -13.93
N LEU A 63 0.93 -1.40 -13.07
CA LEU A 63 0.62 -0.03 -13.52
C LEU A 63 1.71 0.52 -14.44
N THR A 64 2.98 0.36 -14.06
CA THR A 64 4.12 0.86 -14.84
C THR A 64 4.27 0.13 -16.19
N GLN A 65 3.98 -1.18 -16.23
CA GLN A 65 3.96 -1.95 -17.48
C GLN A 65 2.78 -1.56 -18.38
N GLN A 66 1.64 -1.18 -17.82
CA GLN A 66 0.50 -0.66 -18.60
C GLN A 66 0.86 0.69 -19.24
N ASP A 67 1.40 1.62 -18.47
CA ASP A 67 1.81 2.94 -18.99
C ASP A 67 2.83 2.81 -20.14
N SER A 68 3.83 1.94 -19.98
CA SER A 68 4.83 1.66 -21.02
C SER A 68 4.21 1.13 -22.32
N ARG A 69 3.13 0.35 -22.23
CA ARG A 69 2.39 -0.16 -23.40
C ARG A 69 1.52 0.91 -24.07
N HIS A 70 0.91 1.80 -23.29
CA HIS A 70 0.11 2.93 -23.79
C HIS A 70 0.97 3.95 -24.56
N GLU A 71 2.21 4.21 -24.10
CA GLU A 71 3.14 5.09 -24.82
C GLU A 71 3.59 4.51 -26.17
N HIS A 72 3.84 3.20 -26.24
CA HIS A 72 4.23 2.54 -27.49
C HIS A 72 3.11 2.52 -28.53
N THR A 73 1.87 2.29 -28.09
CA THR A 73 0.71 2.30 -29.00
C THR A 73 0.38 3.71 -29.50
N SER A 74 0.57 4.73 -28.68
CA SER A 74 0.31 6.12 -29.07
C SER A 74 1.37 6.73 -29.99
N ARG A 75 2.60 6.20 -30.02
CA ARG A 75 3.67 6.66 -30.93
C ARG A 75 3.62 6.05 -32.33
N HIS A 76 2.80 5.01 -32.52
CA HIS A 76 2.67 4.27 -33.78
C HIS A 76 1.32 4.50 -34.51
N ALA A 77 0.52 5.47 -34.05
CA ALA A 77 -0.70 5.96 -34.70
C ALA A 77 -0.48 7.40 -35.20
#